data_AF-A0A6P5T4X5-F1
#
_entry.id   AF-A0A6P5T4X5-F1
#
_cell.length_a   1.000
_cell.length_b   1.000
_cell.length_c   1.000
_cell.angle_alpha   90.00
_cell.angle_beta   90.00
_cell.angle_gamma   90.00
#
_symmetry.space_group_name_H-M   'P 1'
#
loop_
_entity.id
_entity.type
_entity.pdbx_description
1 polymer ?
#
loop_
_entity_poly.entity_id
_entity_poly.type
_entity_poly.pdbx_seq_one_letter_code
_entity_poly.pdbx_strand_id
1 'polypeptide(L)'
;MQILTDKMIKNEIAELHHYHSQHRVHIINLLNEGKASIKSICDAIEEKSRQIDVGRLQKVGPSPVDVKQDKYECQDVHENAEAGPQLLSENSGTVLSEFVAVGGNDSSEALAQALQDKVATLLLLSQQEERHLLDRNVSAALERKIEELQRNLLQVTNEKVKALMEFAQLKQDYHQLKERIGQETNRENLLAEIGDRKAVTHERDGRIKSLLKKTYLSRWVGPPNFRGIEAEGGLNIEGNRRSNSSMEFARMKIEIATLRESMGSMEHLTNTVHRLRLSLSKAKESVTSGSTTVTSLSETVNNIIYEAKLVKTALGSSLPISWSADTDVEFNDHSICNEPGHFSGETSHEKIDSVFAAGFEMVELLILAAQILKDNMSKTGS
;
A
#
# COMPACT_ATOMS: atom_id res chain seq x y z
N MET A 1 18.29 49.32 17.31
CA MET A 1 17.87 47.91 17.18
C MET A 1 18.05 47.35 15.77
N GLN A 2 17.70 48.08 14.70
CA GLN A 2 17.69 47.56 13.32
C GLN A 2 19.05 47.10 12.77
N ILE A 3 20.16 47.71 13.23
CA ILE A 3 21.53 47.33 12.82
C ILE A 3 21.97 46.00 13.45
N LEU A 4 21.49 45.69 14.67
CA LEU A 4 21.86 44.46 15.38
C LEU A 4 21.17 43.24 14.75
N THR A 5 19.89 43.39 14.40
CA THR A 5 19.11 42.36 13.71
C THR A 5 19.65 42.08 12.30
N ASP A 6 20.09 43.11 11.57
CA ASP A 6 20.66 42.95 10.23
C ASP A 6 21.99 42.18 10.25
N LYS A 7 22.79 42.37 11.32
CA LYS A 7 24.03 41.62 11.55
C LYS A 7 23.76 40.16 11.90
N MET A 8 22.72 39.87 12.69
CA MET A 8 22.33 38.49 13.03
C MET A 8 21.83 37.74 11.80
N ILE A 9 20.98 38.36 10.98
CA ILE A 9 20.46 37.76 9.74
C ILE A 9 21.60 37.46 8.76
N LYS A 10 22.56 38.39 8.59
CA LYS A 10 23.74 38.15 7.75
C LYS A 10 24.60 36.99 8.24
N ASN A 11 24.72 36.82 9.56
CA ASN A 11 25.48 35.72 10.14
C ASN A 11 24.78 34.37 9.92
N GLU A 12 23.46 34.29 10.13
CA GLU A 12 22.68 33.08 9.86
C GLU A 12 22.72 32.68 8.38
N ILE A 13 22.64 33.66 7.46
CA ILE A 13 22.78 33.42 6.02
C ILE A 13 24.18 32.90 5.68
N ALA A 14 25.24 33.45 6.30
CA ALA A 14 26.61 32.99 6.10
C ALA A 14 26.83 31.56 6.62
N GLU A 15 26.29 31.24 7.79
CA GLU A 15 26.32 29.88 8.37
C GLU A 15 25.56 28.88 7.49
N LEU A 16 24.38 29.26 6.98
CA LEU A 16 23.62 28.43 6.05
C LEU A 16 24.37 28.18 4.74
N HIS A 17 25.02 29.21 4.19
CA HIS A 17 25.88 29.07 3.01
C HIS A 17 27.07 28.16 3.27
N HIS A 18 27.70 28.27 4.45
CA HIS A 18 28.81 27.42 4.84
C HIS A 18 28.37 25.95 4.93
N TYR A 19 27.25 25.69 5.60
CA TYR A 19 26.66 24.36 5.73
C TYR A 19 26.30 23.76 4.36
N HIS A 20 25.67 24.56 3.49
CA HIS A 20 25.34 24.12 2.13
C HIS A 20 26.58 23.77 1.30
N SER A 21 27.64 24.60 1.39
CA SER A 21 28.90 24.34 0.71
C SER A 21 29.58 23.06 1.21
N GLN A 22 29.59 22.81 2.52
CA GLN A 22 30.13 21.58 3.10
C GLN A 22 29.36 20.34 2.62
N HIS A 23 28.03 20.37 2.67
CA HIS A 23 27.18 19.26 2.20
C HIS A 23 27.38 18.98 0.72
N ARG A 24 27.48 20.02 -0.10
CA ARG A 24 27.75 19.87 -1.53
C ARG A 24 29.09 19.18 -1.79
N VAL A 25 30.15 19.54 -1.06
CA VAL A 25 31.46 18.87 -1.16
C VAL A 25 31.36 17.41 -0.72
N HIS A 26 30.67 17.14 0.39
CA HIS A 26 30.49 15.77 0.89
C HIS A 26 29.73 14.88 -0.09
N ILE A 27 28.65 15.40 -0.69
CA ILE A 27 27.88 14.69 -1.73
C ILE A 27 28.75 14.40 -2.95
N ILE A 28 29.54 15.36 -3.41
CA ILE A 28 30.44 15.16 -4.57
C ILE A 28 31.48 14.08 -4.26
N ASN A 29 32.04 14.07 -3.05
CA ASN A 29 33.00 13.05 -2.64
C ASN A 29 32.38 11.65 -2.63
N LEU A 30 31.18 11.50 -2.06
CA LEU A 30 30.46 10.23 -2.04
C LEU A 30 30.15 9.71 -3.46
N LEU A 31 29.76 10.62 -4.37
CA LEU A 31 29.53 10.27 -5.77
C LEU A 31 30.81 9.84 -6.48
N ASN A 32 31.94 10.49 -6.19
CA ASN A 32 33.24 10.11 -6.75
C ASN A 32 33.71 8.75 -6.23
N GLU A 33 33.50 8.46 -4.94
CA GLU A 33 33.79 7.16 -4.34
C GLU A 33 32.92 6.06 -4.95
N GLY A 34 31.62 6.29 -5.07
CA GLY A 34 30.70 5.38 -5.74
C GLY A 34 31.10 5.12 -7.20
N LYS A 35 31.49 6.18 -7.93
CA LYS A 35 32.02 6.05 -9.31
C LYS A 35 33.29 5.19 -9.35
N ALA A 36 34.22 5.39 -8.42
CA ALA A 36 35.46 4.61 -8.34
C ALA A 36 35.17 3.13 -8.02
N SER A 37 34.25 2.86 -7.09
CA SER A 37 33.82 1.50 -6.75
C SER A 37 33.17 0.78 -7.93
N ILE A 38 32.25 1.45 -8.63
CA ILE A 38 31.61 0.88 -9.83
C ILE A 38 32.65 0.61 -10.91
N LYS A 39 33.58 1.54 -11.14
CA LYS A 39 34.67 1.35 -12.10
C LYS A 39 35.52 0.13 -11.74
N SER A 40 35.92 -0.02 -10.48
CA SER A 40 36.69 -1.18 -10.02
C SER A 40 35.94 -2.51 -10.24
N ILE A 41 34.62 -2.52 -10.05
CA ILE A 41 33.80 -3.72 -10.30
C ILE A 41 33.76 -4.03 -11.80
N CYS A 42 33.56 -3.00 -12.65
CA CYS A 42 33.59 -3.16 -14.10
C CYS A 42 34.95 -3.70 -14.59
N ASP A 43 36.05 -3.11 -14.12
CA ASP A 43 37.41 -3.54 -14.47
C ASP A 43 37.65 -5.01 -14.04
N ALA A 44 37.16 -5.41 -12.86
CA ALA A 44 37.24 -6.79 -12.39
C ALA A 44 36.40 -7.78 -13.22
N ILE A 45 35.21 -7.36 -13.68
CA ILE A 45 34.35 -8.17 -14.56
C ILE A 45 35.00 -8.31 -15.94
N GLU A 46 35.57 -7.24 -16.48
CA GLU A 46 36.25 -7.25 -17.77
C GLU A 46 37.47 -8.18 -17.73
N GLU A 47 38.25 -8.13 -16.66
CA GLU A 47 39.39 -9.01 -16.45
C GLU A 47 38.97 -10.49 -16.30
N LYS A 48 37.90 -10.77 -15.54
CA LYS A 48 37.31 -12.11 -15.46
C LYS A 48 36.83 -12.62 -16.82
N SER A 49 36.25 -11.74 -17.64
CA SER A 49 35.78 -12.07 -18.98
C SER A 49 36.94 -12.41 -19.91
N ARG A 50 38.03 -11.61 -19.88
CA ARG A 50 39.27 -11.93 -20.59
C ARG A 50 39.86 -13.27 -20.18
N GLN A 51 39.87 -13.59 -18.87
CA GLN A 51 40.37 -14.88 -18.38
C GLN A 51 39.49 -16.06 -18.83
N ILE A 52 38.18 -15.87 -18.94
CA ILE A 52 37.27 -16.89 -19.47
C ILE A 52 37.55 -17.13 -20.96
N ASP A 53 37.78 -16.08 -21.75
CA ASP A 53 38.10 -16.19 -23.17
C ASP A 53 39.47 -16.88 -23.40
N VAL A 54 40.48 -16.53 -22.60
CA VAL A 54 41.80 -17.19 -22.64
C VAL A 54 41.72 -18.64 -22.17
N GLY A 55 40.94 -18.94 -21.13
CA GLY A 55 40.69 -20.30 -20.64
C GLY A 55 39.90 -21.16 -21.64
N ARG A 56 39.03 -20.55 -22.45
CA ARG A 56 38.33 -21.19 -23.57
C ARG A 56 39.27 -21.47 -24.74
N LEU A 57 40.21 -20.58 -25.05
CA LEU A 57 41.25 -20.80 -26.06
C LEU A 57 42.29 -21.85 -25.64
N GLN A 58 42.70 -21.89 -24.37
CA GLN A 58 43.67 -22.90 -23.88
C GLN A 58 43.08 -24.32 -23.75
N LYS A 59 41.76 -24.46 -23.59
CA LYS A 59 41.07 -25.77 -23.65
C LYS A 59 40.95 -26.33 -25.07
N VAL A 60 41.23 -25.53 -26.09
CA VAL A 60 41.39 -25.98 -27.47
C VAL A 60 42.88 -25.98 -27.78
N GLY A 61 43.57 -27.03 -27.34
CA GLY A 61 44.97 -27.26 -27.72
C GLY A 61 45.09 -27.44 -29.25
N PRO A 62 46.23 -27.11 -29.85
CA PRO A 62 46.46 -27.32 -31.27
C PRO A 62 46.58 -28.83 -31.53
N SER A 63 45.56 -29.42 -32.15
CA SER A 63 45.64 -30.77 -32.69
C SER A 63 46.00 -30.70 -34.17
N PRO A 64 47.19 -31.18 -34.58
CA PRO A 64 47.46 -31.43 -35.99
C PRO A 64 47.01 -32.86 -36.35
N VAL A 65 46.53 -32.97 -37.60
CA VAL A 65 46.36 -34.19 -38.40
C VAL A 65 45.01 -34.93 -38.24
N ASP A 66 44.10 -34.54 -39.13
CA ASP A 66 43.52 -35.39 -40.18
C ASP A 66 43.03 -36.80 -39.81
N VAL A 67 41.72 -37.06 -39.97
CA VAL A 67 41.15 -38.19 -40.73
C VAL A 67 39.63 -38.28 -40.46
N LYS A 68 38.89 -38.02 -41.55
CA LYS A 68 37.60 -38.59 -41.97
C LYS A 68 36.36 -38.35 -41.09
N GLN A 69 35.63 -37.35 -41.56
CA GLN A 69 34.18 -37.18 -41.59
C GLN A 69 33.43 -38.50 -41.85
N ASP A 70 32.58 -38.93 -40.91
CA ASP A 70 31.41 -39.75 -41.23
C ASP A 70 30.23 -39.34 -40.36
N LYS A 71 29.09 -39.15 -41.03
CA LYS A 71 27.82 -38.70 -40.44
C LYS A 71 27.13 -39.92 -39.84
N TYR A 72 26.82 -39.90 -38.54
CA TYR A 72 25.82 -40.80 -37.99
C TYR A 72 24.68 -39.99 -37.37
N GLU A 73 23.61 -40.00 -38.16
CA GLU A 73 22.24 -39.64 -37.89
C GLU A 73 21.70 -40.49 -36.72
N CYS A 74 21.02 -39.82 -35.78
CA CYS A 74 20.42 -40.45 -34.60
C CYS A 74 19.36 -41.47 -35.00
N GLN A 75 19.51 -42.72 -34.57
CA GLN A 75 18.43 -43.70 -34.60
C GLN A 75 18.06 -44.12 -33.19
N ASP A 76 16.90 -43.64 -32.77
CA ASP A 76 16.20 -43.93 -31.53
C ASP A 76 15.56 -45.33 -31.66
N VAL A 77 15.90 -46.27 -30.79
CA VAL A 77 15.26 -47.60 -30.72
C VAL A 77 14.92 -47.89 -29.28
N HIS A 78 13.70 -47.49 -28.89
CA HIS A 78 13.03 -48.04 -27.72
C HIS A 78 11.97 -49.05 -28.15
N GLU A 79 12.12 -50.25 -27.57
CA GLU A 79 11.08 -51.11 -27.03
C GLU A 79 10.13 -51.86 -28.00
N ASN A 80 10.44 -53.16 -28.13
CA ASN A 80 9.50 -54.21 -28.53
C ASN A 80 8.69 -54.67 -27.30
N ALA A 81 7.36 -54.64 -27.42
CA ALA A 81 6.41 -55.46 -26.66
C ALA A 81 5.26 -55.79 -27.62
N GLU A 82 5.18 -57.02 -28.15
CA GLU A 82 4.47 -58.17 -27.59
C GLU A 82 3.18 -58.44 -28.40
N ALA A 83 3.05 -59.68 -28.90
CA ALA A 83 1.84 -60.51 -29.00
C ALA A 83 1.69 -61.28 -30.33
N GLY A 84 1.92 -62.60 -30.26
CA GLY A 84 1.03 -63.61 -30.88
C GLY A 84 1.39 -64.16 -32.27
N PRO A 85 0.94 -65.39 -32.60
CA PRO A 85 1.84 -66.47 -33.00
C PRO A 85 1.54 -67.06 -34.39
N GLN A 86 2.50 -67.77 -35.01
CA GLN A 86 2.20 -68.85 -35.95
C GLN A 86 3.35 -69.85 -36.14
N LEU A 87 2.91 -71.09 -36.40
CA LEU A 87 3.57 -72.40 -36.32
C LEU A 87 4.59 -72.72 -37.43
N LEU A 88 5.25 -73.88 -37.23
CA LEU A 88 6.05 -74.73 -38.15
C LEU A 88 7.57 -74.55 -38.02
N SER A 89 8.44 -75.57 -38.08
CA SER A 89 8.36 -77.03 -38.01
C SER A 89 9.82 -77.53 -37.91
N GLU A 90 10.01 -78.67 -37.25
CA GLU A 90 11.13 -79.62 -37.42
C GLU A 90 12.53 -79.42 -36.77
N ASN A 91 12.70 -80.24 -35.73
CA ASN A 91 13.65 -81.36 -35.61
C ASN A 91 15.12 -81.16 -35.17
N SER A 92 15.42 -81.90 -34.09
CA SER A 92 16.69 -82.55 -33.69
C SER A 92 17.87 -81.65 -33.29
N GLY A 93 18.59 -81.85 -32.20
CA GLY A 93 18.57 -82.86 -31.14
C GLY A 93 19.76 -82.61 -30.21
N THR A 94 19.55 -82.89 -28.91
CA THR A 94 20.52 -83.46 -27.95
C THR A 94 21.90 -82.81 -27.78
N VAL A 95 22.17 -82.27 -26.58
CA VAL A 95 23.10 -82.83 -25.56
C VAL A 95 23.50 -81.72 -24.59
N LEU A 96 23.05 -81.88 -23.34
CA LEU A 96 23.63 -81.27 -22.15
C LEU A 96 25.11 -81.64 -22.04
N SER A 97 26.00 -80.65 -21.94
CA SER A 97 27.36 -80.86 -21.43
C SER A 97 27.55 -79.98 -20.19
N GLU A 98 27.25 -80.60 -19.06
CA GLU A 98 27.65 -80.19 -17.72
C GLU A 98 29.18 -80.21 -17.65
N PHE A 99 29.80 -79.03 -17.68
CA PHE A 99 31.19 -78.87 -17.27
C PHE A 99 31.23 -77.82 -16.16
N VAL A 100 31.20 -78.31 -14.93
CA VAL A 100 31.52 -77.55 -13.72
C VAL A 100 32.97 -77.09 -13.83
N ALA A 101 33.16 -75.82 -14.19
CA ALA A 101 34.38 -75.07 -13.93
C ALA A 101 34.13 -74.17 -12.71
N VAL A 102 34.36 -74.75 -11.53
CA VAL A 102 34.49 -74.01 -10.26
C VAL A 102 35.62 -73.00 -10.39
N GLY A 103 35.37 -71.73 -10.01
CA GLY A 103 36.43 -70.80 -9.60
C GLY A 103 36.53 -69.45 -10.34
N GLY A 104 35.53 -69.02 -11.11
CA GLY A 104 35.58 -67.71 -11.81
C GLY A 104 34.33 -66.84 -11.71
N ASN A 105 33.19 -67.35 -11.22
CA ASN A 105 31.92 -66.63 -11.23
C ASN A 105 31.75 -65.72 -10.00
N ASP A 106 32.23 -66.17 -8.83
CA ASP A 106 32.07 -65.43 -7.56
C ASP A 106 32.82 -64.09 -7.56
N SER A 107 33.93 -63.97 -8.29
CA SER A 107 34.70 -62.72 -8.39
C SER A 107 34.05 -61.68 -9.32
N SER A 108 33.42 -62.14 -10.40
CA SER A 108 32.65 -61.29 -11.33
C SER A 108 31.33 -60.83 -10.69
N GLU A 109 30.65 -61.71 -9.97
CA GLU A 109 29.44 -61.40 -9.21
C GLU A 109 29.75 -60.45 -8.04
N ALA A 110 30.82 -60.68 -7.29
CA ALA A 110 31.27 -59.75 -6.24
C ALA A 110 31.65 -58.38 -6.81
N LEU A 111 32.23 -58.31 -8.01
CA LEU A 111 32.52 -57.04 -8.70
C LEU A 111 31.24 -56.34 -9.15
N ALA A 112 30.28 -57.07 -9.72
CA ALA A 112 28.98 -56.52 -10.11
C ALA A 112 28.22 -55.97 -8.90
N GLN A 113 28.20 -56.70 -7.78
CA GLN A 113 27.61 -56.25 -6.53
C GLN A 113 28.34 -55.02 -5.97
N ALA A 114 29.68 -55.00 -5.99
CA ALA A 114 30.45 -53.83 -5.55
C ALA A 114 30.20 -52.58 -6.42
N LEU A 115 30.00 -52.76 -7.73
CA LEU A 115 29.62 -51.67 -8.62
C LEU A 115 28.20 -51.19 -8.35
N GLN A 116 27.26 -52.10 -8.11
CA GLN A 116 25.88 -51.77 -7.72
C GLN A 116 25.84 -51.02 -6.39
N ASP A 117 26.60 -51.47 -5.39
CA ASP A 117 26.70 -50.84 -4.08
C ASP A 117 27.35 -49.45 -4.18
N LYS A 118 28.36 -49.28 -5.05
CA LYS A 118 28.97 -47.97 -5.32
C LYS A 118 27.97 -47.03 -6.00
N VAL A 119 27.19 -47.50 -6.97
CA VAL A 119 26.14 -46.70 -7.63
C VAL A 119 25.07 -46.31 -6.63
N ALA A 120 24.62 -47.24 -5.79
CA ALA A 120 23.66 -46.96 -4.72
C ALA A 120 24.21 -45.94 -3.71
N THR A 121 25.49 -46.07 -3.32
CA THR A 121 26.16 -45.12 -2.42
C THR A 121 26.29 -43.73 -3.05
N LEU A 122 26.64 -43.63 -4.34
CA LEU A 122 26.74 -42.36 -5.04
C LEU A 122 25.36 -41.69 -5.23
N LEU A 123 24.31 -42.46 -5.48
CA LEU A 123 22.93 -41.93 -5.54
C LEU A 123 22.49 -41.36 -4.19
N LEU A 124 22.76 -42.08 -3.09
CA LEU A 124 22.48 -41.59 -1.73
C LEU A 124 23.27 -40.33 -1.40
N LEU A 125 24.57 -40.29 -1.74
CA LEU A 125 25.41 -39.10 -1.55
C LEU A 125 24.91 -37.91 -2.38
N SER A 126 24.50 -38.12 -3.63
CA SER A 126 23.94 -37.08 -4.50
C SER A 126 22.64 -36.51 -3.92
N GLN A 127 21.74 -37.36 -3.43
CA GLN A 127 20.50 -36.90 -2.81
C GLN A 127 20.77 -36.16 -1.49
N GLN A 128 21.78 -36.61 -0.72
CA GLN A 128 22.19 -35.92 0.49
C GLN A 128 22.76 -34.53 0.18
N GLU A 129 23.62 -34.40 -0.84
CA GLU A 129 24.16 -33.12 -1.27
C GLU A 129 23.05 -32.16 -1.73
N GLU A 130 22.06 -32.65 -2.49
CA GLU A 130 20.90 -31.85 -2.89
C GLU A 130 20.10 -31.35 -1.67
N ARG A 131 19.82 -32.22 -0.69
CA ARG A 131 19.16 -31.82 0.56
C ARG A 131 19.96 -30.77 1.32
N HIS A 132 21.28 -30.94 1.43
CA HIS A 132 22.16 -29.98 2.09
C HIS A 132 22.15 -28.62 1.37
N LEU A 133 22.15 -28.61 0.04
CA LEU A 133 22.07 -27.37 -0.73
C LEU A 133 20.72 -26.67 -0.54
N LEU A 134 19.61 -27.43 -0.56
CA LEU A 134 18.27 -26.90 -0.32
C LEU A 134 18.13 -26.34 1.10
N ASP A 135 18.61 -27.06 2.11
CA ASP A 135 18.57 -26.62 3.51
C ASP A 135 19.38 -25.33 3.72
N ARG A 136 20.56 -25.22 3.11
CA ARG A 136 21.36 -23.98 3.13
C ARG A 136 20.66 -22.82 2.44
N ASN A 137 20.01 -23.07 1.30
CA ASN A 137 19.27 -22.04 0.56
C ASN A 137 18.05 -21.55 1.34
N VAL A 138 17.28 -22.47 1.95
CA VAL A 138 16.14 -22.16 2.81
C VAL A 138 16.60 -21.38 4.04
N SER A 139 17.66 -21.86 4.71
CA SER A 139 18.24 -21.19 5.87
C SER A 139 18.69 -19.76 5.53
N ALA A 140 19.40 -19.56 4.42
CA ALA A 140 19.83 -18.23 3.97
C ALA A 140 18.66 -17.32 3.53
N ALA A 141 17.56 -17.89 3.02
CA ALA A 141 16.35 -17.12 2.71
C ALA A 141 15.62 -16.67 3.98
N LEU A 142 15.53 -17.56 4.97
CA LEU A 142 14.93 -17.26 6.27
C LEU A 142 15.75 -16.21 7.04
N GLU A 143 17.08 -16.34 7.05
CA GLU A 143 17.97 -15.38 7.71
C GLU A 143 17.82 -13.97 7.10
N ARG A 144 17.80 -13.85 5.77
CA ARG A 144 17.51 -12.57 5.10
C ARG A 144 16.15 -11.99 5.48
N LYS A 145 15.13 -12.84 5.63
CA LYS A 145 13.79 -12.40 6.04
C LYS A 145 13.76 -11.92 7.49
N ILE A 146 14.49 -12.59 8.38
CA ILE A 146 14.64 -12.16 9.78
C ILE A 146 15.32 -10.80 9.83
N GLU A 147 16.43 -10.60 9.12
CA GLU A 147 17.12 -9.31 9.09
C GLU A 147 16.25 -8.19 8.49
N GLU A 148 15.49 -8.48 7.43
CA GLU A 148 14.54 -7.53 6.84
C GLU A 148 13.46 -7.11 7.84
N LEU A 149 12.86 -8.07 8.54
CA LEU A 149 11.87 -7.79 9.59
C LEU A 149 12.47 -6.99 10.74
N GLN A 150 13.70 -7.30 11.17
CA GLN A 150 14.40 -6.55 12.20
C GLN A 150 14.67 -5.10 11.78
N ARG A 151 15.12 -4.87 10.53
CA ARG A 151 15.29 -3.51 9.98
C ARG A 151 13.96 -2.75 9.92
N ASN A 152 12.89 -3.40 9.44
CA ASN A 152 11.56 -2.79 9.36
C ASN A 152 11.02 -2.43 10.74
N LEU A 153 11.19 -3.31 11.73
CA LEU A 153 10.78 -3.04 13.11
C LEU A 153 11.53 -1.84 13.70
N LEU A 154 12.86 -1.76 13.50
CA LEU A 154 13.65 -0.63 13.93
C LEU A 154 13.20 0.68 13.27
N GLN A 155 12.95 0.64 11.96
CA GLN A 155 12.47 1.81 11.21
C GLN A 155 11.10 2.27 11.69
N VAL A 156 10.12 1.38 11.79
CA VAL A 156 8.77 1.70 12.27
C VAL A 156 8.80 2.24 13.70
N THR A 157 9.66 1.68 14.55
CA THR A 157 9.83 2.17 15.93
C THR A 157 10.40 3.59 15.93
N ASN A 158 11.43 3.87 15.13
CA ASN A 158 12.03 5.20 15.02
C ASN A 158 11.03 6.23 14.48
N GLU A 159 10.29 5.90 13.42
CA GLU A 159 9.25 6.78 12.87
C GLU A 159 8.11 7.01 13.89
N LYS A 160 7.71 5.98 14.65
CA LYS A 160 6.73 6.13 15.73
C LYS A 160 7.23 7.06 16.84
N VAL A 161 8.48 6.91 17.28
CA VAL A 161 9.09 7.79 18.29
C VAL A 161 9.14 9.23 17.78
N LYS A 162 9.52 9.43 16.52
CA LYS A 162 9.54 10.75 15.89
C LYS A 162 8.15 11.38 15.83
N ALA A 163 7.14 10.63 15.40
CA ALA A 163 5.75 11.10 15.37
C ALA A 163 5.23 11.45 16.77
N LEU A 164 5.55 10.64 17.79
CA LEU A 164 5.19 10.95 19.18
C LEU A 164 5.88 12.22 19.70
N MET A 165 7.14 12.44 19.32
CA MET A 165 7.88 13.66 19.66
C MET A 165 7.26 14.90 18.99
N GLU A 166 6.94 14.83 17.70
CA GLU A 166 6.24 15.89 16.98
C GLU A 166 4.84 16.16 17.55
N PHE A 167 4.11 15.11 17.93
CA PHE A 167 2.81 15.23 18.59
C PHE A 167 2.91 15.90 19.96
N ALA A 168 3.92 15.54 20.77
CA ALA A 168 4.17 16.17 22.05
C ALA A 168 4.50 17.66 21.88
N GLN A 169 5.32 18.01 20.89
CA GLN A 169 5.63 19.41 20.55
C GLN A 169 4.37 20.17 20.13
N LEU A 170 3.56 19.60 19.23
CA LEU A 170 2.32 20.23 18.77
C LEU A 170 1.33 20.45 19.93
N LYS A 171 1.25 19.51 20.87
CA LYS A 171 0.43 19.66 22.07
C LYS A 171 0.92 20.79 22.97
N GLN A 172 2.24 20.94 23.12
CA GLN A 172 2.84 22.04 23.86
C GLN A 172 2.54 23.39 23.18
N ASP A 173 2.71 23.48 21.87
CA ASP A 173 2.42 24.70 21.10
C ASP A 173 0.93 25.07 21.16
N TYR A 174 0.03 24.08 21.12
CA TYR A 174 -1.40 24.28 21.30
C TYR A 174 -1.72 24.86 22.69
N HIS A 175 -1.12 24.32 23.75
CA HIS A 175 -1.30 24.86 25.10
C HIS A 175 -0.76 26.30 25.22
N GLN A 176 0.41 26.60 24.64
CA GLN A 176 0.96 27.96 24.60
C GLN A 176 0.06 28.93 23.82
N LEU A 177 -0.50 28.50 22.69
CA LEU A 177 -1.41 29.32 21.90
C LEU A 177 -2.72 29.58 22.64
N LYS A 178 -3.27 28.55 23.30
CA LYS A 178 -4.46 28.67 24.15
C LYS A 178 -4.24 29.65 25.30
N GLU A 179 -3.07 29.60 25.95
CA GLU A 179 -2.70 30.56 27.01
C GLU A 179 -2.55 31.98 26.45
N ARG A 180 -1.88 32.16 25.30
CA ARG A 180 -1.79 33.46 24.64
C ARG A 180 -3.15 34.04 24.28
N ILE A 181 -4.06 33.24 23.74
CA ILE A 181 -5.42 33.70 23.40
C ILE A 181 -6.15 34.14 24.67
N GLY A 182 -6.07 33.36 25.76
CA GLY A 182 -6.66 33.76 27.05
C GLY A 182 -6.06 35.04 27.64
N GLN A 183 -4.75 35.25 27.48
CA GLN A 183 -4.08 36.49 27.89
C GLN A 183 -4.43 37.67 26.98
N GLU A 184 -4.56 37.46 25.67
CA GLU A 184 -4.91 38.48 24.69
C GLU A 184 -6.35 38.98 24.89
N THR A 185 -7.30 38.11 25.23
CA THR A 185 -8.66 38.54 25.65
C THR A 185 -8.61 39.38 26.94
N ASN A 186 -7.75 39.03 27.90
CA ASN A 186 -7.58 39.85 29.12
C ASN A 186 -6.85 41.18 28.85
N ARG A 187 -6.00 41.23 27.83
CA ARG A 187 -5.27 42.43 27.41
C ARG A 187 -6.11 43.33 26.51
N GLU A 188 -6.99 42.76 25.69
CA GLU A 188 -8.03 43.43 24.90
C GLU A 188 -9.08 44.04 25.83
N ASN A 189 -9.44 43.38 26.94
CA ASN A 189 -10.28 43.96 27.99
C ASN A 189 -9.62 45.14 28.74
N LEU A 190 -8.28 45.25 28.73
CA LEU A 190 -7.52 46.38 29.28
C LEU A 190 -7.22 47.49 28.25
N LEU A 191 -7.30 47.18 26.94
CA LEU A 191 -7.03 48.12 25.84
C LEU A 191 -8.31 48.66 25.17
N ALA A 192 -9.46 48.01 25.36
CA ALA A 192 -10.75 48.47 24.83
C ALA A 192 -11.28 49.76 25.46
N GLU A 193 -10.64 50.28 26.52
CA GLU A 193 -11.00 51.56 27.15
C GLU A 193 -10.30 52.77 26.51
N ILE A 194 -9.30 52.58 25.63
CA ILE A 194 -8.59 53.68 24.98
C ILE A 194 -8.53 53.47 23.46
N GLY A 195 -9.38 54.19 22.75
CA GLY A 195 -9.07 54.66 21.40
C GLY A 195 -9.85 54.00 20.27
N ASP A 196 -11.08 54.49 20.09
CA ASP A 196 -11.88 54.43 18.88
C ASP A 196 -11.04 54.78 17.63
N ARG A 197 -10.80 53.82 16.73
CA ARG A 197 -10.43 54.04 15.30
C ARG A 197 -10.49 52.74 14.48
N LYS A 198 -11.61 52.58 13.76
CA LYS A 198 -11.75 52.00 12.40
C LYS A 198 -10.71 50.94 11.99
N ALA A 199 -11.02 49.65 12.23
CA ALA A 199 -10.30 48.52 11.65
C ALA A 199 -11.14 47.85 10.54
N VAL A 200 -10.61 47.91 9.32
CA VAL A 200 -11.10 47.21 8.13
C VAL A 200 -10.95 45.70 8.33
N THR A 201 -12.06 44.97 8.19
CA THR A 201 -12.10 43.51 8.19
C THR A 201 -11.51 42.97 6.89
N HIS A 202 -10.23 42.55 6.90
CA HIS A 202 -9.67 41.70 5.85
C HIS A 202 -9.57 40.25 6.33
N GLU A 203 -10.61 39.49 5.99
CA GLU A 203 -10.59 38.09 5.56
C GLU A 203 -9.36 37.25 5.96
N ARG A 204 -9.52 36.39 6.97
CA ARG A 204 -8.54 35.37 7.42
C ARG A 204 -9.04 33.93 7.21
N ASP A 205 -9.98 33.68 6.29
CA ASP A 205 -10.53 32.33 6.01
C ASP A 205 -9.94 31.69 4.73
N GLY A 206 -8.61 31.56 4.64
CA GLY A 206 -8.00 30.94 3.44
C GLY A 206 -6.61 30.35 3.59
N ARG A 207 -5.86 30.71 4.64
CA ARG A 207 -4.42 30.39 4.69
C ARG A 207 -4.08 28.99 5.19
N ILE A 208 -4.97 28.36 5.97
CA ILE A 208 -4.72 27.05 6.59
C ILE A 208 -5.15 25.90 5.66
N LYS A 209 -6.17 26.14 4.82
CA LYS A 209 -6.68 25.15 3.84
C LYS A 209 -5.69 24.90 2.67
N SER A 210 -4.76 25.81 2.39
CA SER A 210 -3.79 25.68 1.29
C SER A 210 -2.52 24.93 1.66
N LEU A 211 -2.16 24.88 2.95
CA LEU A 211 -0.95 24.18 3.42
C LEU A 211 -1.16 22.66 3.50
N LEU A 212 -2.37 22.21 3.83
CA LEU A 212 -2.69 20.78 3.95
C LEU A 212 -2.94 20.09 2.60
N LYS A 213 -3.43 20.83 1.58
CA LYS A 213 -3.82 20.25 0.29
C LYS A 213 -2.64 19.94 -0.66
N LYS A 214 -1.45 20.50 -0.44
CA LYS A 214 -0.40 20.52 -1.47
C LYS A 214 0.87 19.70 -1.17
N THR A 215 1.09 19.29 0.08
CA THR A 215 2.39 18.69 0.49
C THR A 215 2.28 17.24 0.95
N TYR A 216 1.18 16.83 1.60
CA TYR A 216 1.06 15.46 2.11
C TYR A 216 0.64 14.43 1.04
N LEU A 217 -0.13 14.82 0.03
CA LEU A 217 -0.58 13.92 -1.04
C LEU A 217 0.45 13.77 -2.18
N SER A 218 1.22 14.82 -2.46
CA SER A 218 2.20 14.89 -3.55
C SER A 218 3.43 14.00 -3.33
N ARG A 219 3.64 13.51 -2.11
CA ARG A 219 4.70 12.56 -1.77
C ARG A 219 4.31 11.11 -2.08
N TRP A 220 3.00 10.83 -2.11
CA TRP A 220 2.45 9.51 -2.43
C TRP A 220 2.02 9.39 -3.89
N VAL A 221 1.69 10.52 -4.53
CA VAL A 221 1.42 10.62 -5.96
C VAL A 221 2.65 11.25 -6.61
N GLY A 222 3.54 10.41 -7.15
CA GLY A 222 4.73 10.88 -7.87
C GLY A 222 4.41 11.95 -8.93
N PRO A 223 5.37 12.82 -9.29
CA PRO A 223 5.10 14.01 -10.09
C PRO A 223 4.47 13.68 -11.46
N PRO A 224 3.49 14.46 -11.94
CA PRO A 224 2.99 14.31 -13.30
C PRO A 224 4.06 14.76 -14.29
N ASN A 225 4.51 13.81 -15.09
CA ASN A 225 5.48 13.86 -16.20
C ASN A 225 5.73 15.23 -16.85
N PHE A 226 7.01 15.58 -16.99
CA PHE A 226 7.51 16.38 -18.11
C PHE A 226 8.66 15.64 -18.82
N ARG A 227 8.31 15.09 -20.00
CA ARG A 227 9.04 15.13 -21.27
C ARG A 227 10.47 14.54 -21.37
N GLY A 228 10.51 13.32 -21.90
CA GLY A 228 11.30 12.86 -23.06
C GLY A 228 12.82 13.11 -23.12
N ILE A 229 13.58 12.00 -23.12
CA ILE A 229 14.64 11.70 -24.08
C ILE A 229 14.79 10.18 -24.14
N GLU A 230 14.81 9.68 -25.38
CA GLU A 230 15.02 8.30 -25.79
C GLU A 230 16.41 7.79 -25.36
N ALA A 231 16.47 6.56 -24.83
CA ALA A 231 17.61 5.68 -25.00
C ALA A 231 17.18 4.23 -24.69
N GLU A 232 17.23 3.41 -25.74
CA GLU A 232 17.08 1.96 -25.70
C GLU A 232 18.06 1.30 -24.72
N GLY A 233 17.64 0.16 -24.15
CA GLY A 233 18.51 -0.71 -23.36
C GLY A 233 17.68 -1.74 -22.61
N GLY A 234 17.47 -2.89 -23.23
CA GLY A 234 16.58 -3.94 -22.73
C GLY A 234 17.00 -4.60 -21.41
N LEU A 235 16.06 -5.33 -20.82
CA LEU A 235 16.15 -6.78 -20.56
C LEU A 235 14.85 -7.25 -19.92
N ASN A 236 14.19 -8.19 -20.61
CA ASN A 236 12.98 -8.87 -20.20
C ASN A 236 13.28 -9.91 -19.10
N ILE A 237 13.22 -9.53 -17.83
CA ILE A 237 13.03 -10.46 -16.70
C ILE A 237 12.23 -9.74 -15.61
N GLU A 238 10.92 -9.51 -15.80
CA GLU A 238 10.04 -9.05 -14.70
C GLU A 238 8.56 -9.31 -15.03
N GLY A 239 8.24 -10.55 -15.41
CA GLY A 239 6.89 -10.90 -15.88
C GLY A 239 5.84 -11.07 -14.79
N ASN A 240 6.21 -11.27 -13.51
CA ASN A 240 5.23 -11.71 -12.51
C ASN A 240 5.18 -10.90 -11.19
N ARG A 241 6.27 -10.26 -10.72
CA ARG A 241 6.16 -9.38 -9.52
C ARG A 241 5.73 -7.95 -9.84
N ARG A 242 6.13 -7.41 -11.01
CA ARG A 242 5.58 -6.12 -11.50
C ARG A 242 4.08 -6.18 -11.76
N SER A 243 3.53 -7.32 -12.19
CA SER A 243 2.11 -7.45 -12.49
C SER A 243 1.25 -7.35 -11.22
N ASN A 244 1.63 -8.08 -10.15
CA ASN A 244 0.89 -8.03 -8.88
C ASN A 244 1.02 -6.68 -8.17
N SER A 245 2.23 -6.09 -8.12
CA SER A 245 2.43 -4.75 -7.53
C SER A 245 1.74 -3.63 -8.34
N SER A 246 1.72 -3.73 -9.67
CA SER A 246 1.00 -2.75 -10.51
C SER A 246 -0.53 -2.91 -10.41
N MET A 247 -1.03 -4.14 -10.24
CA MET A 247 -2.44 -4.43 -10.01
C MET A 247 -2.89 -3.99 -8.61
N GLU A 248 -2.08 -4.23 -7.57
CA GLU A 248 -2.32 -3.70 -6.22
C GLU A 248 -2.28 -2.17 -6.20
N PHE A 249 -1.35 -1.56 -6.93
CA PHE A 249 -1.30 -0.11 -7.11
C PHE A 249 -2.51 0.43 -7.90
N ALA A 250 -2.98 -0.29 -8.91
CA ALA A 250 -4.20 0.05 -9.64
C ALA A 250 -5.44 -0.08 -8.75
N ARG A 251 -5.56 -1.18 -7.97
CA ARG A 251 -6.60 -1.36 -6.95
C ARG A 251 -6.59 -0.24 -5.93
N MET A 252 -5.42 0.09 -5.38
CA MET A 252 -5.25 1.19 -4.43
C MET A 252 -5.65 2.54 -5.06
N LYS A 253 -5.30 2.78 -6.33
CA LYS A 253 -5.74 3.99 -7.05
C LYS A 253 -7.25 4.06 -7.22
N ILE A 254 -7.89 2.93 -7.51
CA ILE A 254 -9.35 2.85 -7.62
C ILE A 254 -9.96 3.14 -6.25
N GLU A 255 -9.47 2.52 -5.18
CA GLU A 255 -9.94 2.74 -3.81
C GLU A 255 -9.76 4.19 -3.36
N ILE A 256 -8.62 4.82 -3.67
CA ILE A 256 -8.41 6.25 -3.40
C ILE A 256 -9.38 7.11 -4.21
N ALA A 257 -9.67 6.73 -5.47
CA ALA A 257 -10.62 7.45 -6.30
C ALA A 257 -12.06 7.32 -5.77
N THR A 258 -12.48 6.12 -5.36
CA THR A 258 -13.81 5.88 -4.76
C THR A 258 -13.96 6.57 -3.42
N LEU A 259 -12.92 6.55 -2.56
CA LEU A 259 -12.90 7.33 -1.32
C LEU A 259 -13.03 8.81 -1.61
N ARG A 260 -12.27 9.34 -2.57
CA ARG A 260 -12.34 10.76 -2.95
C ARG A 260 -13.71 11.16 -3.51
N GLU A 261 -14.35 10.29 -4.29
CA GLU A 261 -15.71 10.47 -4.77
C GLU A 261 -16.72 10.49 -3.61
N SER A 262 -16.64 9.52 -2.69
CA SER A 262 -17.50 9.47 -1.50
C SER A 262 -17.35 10.70 -0.60
N MET A 263 -16.12 11.18 -0.41
CA MET A 263 -15.84 12.43 0.32
C MET A 263 -16.46 13.65 -0.36
N GLY A 264 -16.37 13.73 -1.69
CA GLY A 264 -17.01 14.80 -2.47
C GLY A 264 -18.54 14.76 -2.38
N SER A 265 -19.13 13.57 -2.44
CA SER A 265 -20.57 13.36 -2.24
C SER A 265 -21.02 13.77 -0.83
N MET A 266 -20.25 13.42 0.20
CA MET A 266 -20.53 13.80 1.59
C MET A 266 -20.36 15.31 1.83
N GLU A 267 -19.37 15.96 1.20
CA GLU A 267 -19.23 17.42 1.23
C GLU A 267 -20.45 18.10 0.59
N HIS A 268 -20.91 17.60 -0.56
CA HIS A 268 -22.12 18.09 -1.20
C HIS A 268 -23.35 17.91 -0.30
N LEU A 269 -23.47 16.76 0.35
CA LEU A 269 -24.58 16.44 1.25
C LEU A 269 -24.58 17.30 2.53
N THR A 270 -23.41 17.57 3.09
CA THR A 270 -23.26 18.47 4.24
C THR A 270 -23.64 19.91 3.86
N ASN A 271 -23.24 20.35 2.67
CA ASN A 271 -23.61 21.65 2.14
C ASN A 271 -25.11 21.78 1.88
N THR A 272 -25.79 20.73 1.38
CA THR A 272 -27.25 20.75 1.21
C THR A 272 -27.97 20.80 2.56
N VAL A 273 -27.52 20.05 3.56
CA VAL A 273 -28.06 20.15 4.94
C VAL A 273 -27.89 21.56 5.49
N HIS A 274 -26.72 22.18 5.32
CA HIS A 274 -26.50 23.54 5.79
C HIS A 274 -27.39 24.56 5.07
N ARG A 275 -27.52 24.44 3.75
CA ARG A 275 -28.43 25.25 2.93
C ARG A 275 -29.87 25.10 3.38
N LEU A 276 -30.35 23.87 3.58
CA LEU A 276 -31.72 23.61 4.01
C LEU A 276 -32.00 24.17 5.40
N ARG A 277 -31.04 24.06 6.34
CA ARG A 277 -31.14 24.69 7.66
C ARG A 277 -31.29 26.20 7.55
N LEU A 278 -30.50 26.87 6.71
CA LEU A 278 -30.60 28.32 6.48
C LEU A 278 -31.95 28.70 5.84
N SER A 279 -32.40 27.93 4.85
CA SER A 279 -33.71 28.14 4.22
C SER A 279 -34.86 27.96 5.21
N LEU A 280 -34.77 26.97 6.10
CA LEU A 280 -35.77 26.75 7.15
C LEU A 280 -35.76 27.88 8.18
N SER A 281 -34.59 28.38 8.57
CA SER A 281 -34.48 29.56 9.44
C SER A 281 -35.13 30.79 8.82
N LYS A 282 -34.89 31.05 7.53
CA LYS A 282 -35.54 32.15 6.79
C LYS A 282 -37.06 31.97 6.73
N ALA A 283 -37.53 30.74 6.46
CA ALA A 283 -38.96 30.44 6.47
C ALA A 283 -39.59 30.71 7.84
N LYS A 284 -38.92 30.34 8.93
CA LYS A 284 -39.34 30.64 10.31
C LYS A 284 -39.40 32.15 10.60
N GLU A 285 -38.40 32.92 10.16
CA GLU A 285 -38.37 34.38 10.30
C GLU A 285 -39.52 35.04 9.52
N SER A 286 -39.84 34.54 8.32
CA SER A 286 -40.99 34.98 7.52
C SER A 286 -42.34 34.71 8.19
N VAL A 287 -42.51 33.56 8.88
CA VAL A 287 -43.70 33.29 9.70
C VAL A 287 -43.82 34.32 10.83
N THR A 288 -42.72 34.58 11.53
CA THR A 288 -42.71 35.45 12.73
C THR A 288 -42.91 36.92 12.37
N SER A 289 -42.42 37.35 11.21
CA SER A 289 -42.47 38.74 10.75
C SER A 289 -43.72 39.08 9.94
N GLY A 290 -44.59 38.10 9.63
CA GLY A 290 -45.81 38.30 8.84
C GLY A 290 -45.60 38.78 7.40
N SER A 291 -44.35 38.71 6.89
CA SER A 291 -43.91 39.42 5.68
C SER A 291 -44.20 38.66 4.37
N THR A 292 -44.71 37.43 4.41
CA THR A 292 -44.79 36.55 3.23
C THR A 292 -46.15 35.84 3.14
N THR A 293 -46.68 35.65 1.93
CA THR A 293 -47.96 34.97 1.70
C THR A 293 -47.90 33.52 2.17
N VAL A 294 -48.90 33.07 2.93
CA VAL A 294 -48.94 31.73 3.56
C VAL A 294 -48.75 30.60 2.54
N THR A 295 -49.25 30.77 1.32
CA THR A 295 -49.11 29.79 0.22
C THR A 295 -47.67 29.62 -0.26
N SER A 296 -46.92 30.72 -0.48
CA SER A 296 -45.53 30.65 -0.96
C SER A 296 -44.58 30.10 0.11
N LEU A 297 -44.88 30.39 1.38
CA LEU A 297 -44.15 29.86 2.52
C LEU A 297 -44.40 28.35 2.70
N SER A 298 -45.64 27.90 2.49
CA SER A 298 -46.01 26.47 2.58
C SER A 298 -45.31 25.66 1.48
N GLU A 299 -45.28 26.19 0.25
CA GLU A 299 -44.53 25.60 -0.86
C GLU A 299 -43.02 25.50 -0.54
N THR A 300 -42.44 26.57 0.01
CA THR A 300 -41.03 26.59 0.42
C THR A 300 -40.72 25.52 1.47
N VAL A 301 -41.57 25.37 2.49
CA VAL A 301 -41.39 24.35 3.54
C VAL A 301 -41.59 22.93 2.99
N ASN A 302 -42.54 22.72 2.06
CA ASN A 302 -42.73 21.42 1.40
C ASN A 302 -41.51 21.04 0.55
N ASN A 303 -40.92 22.00 -0.17
CA ASN A 303 -39.69 21.79 -0.93
C ASN A 303 -38.50 21.42 -0.01
N ILE A 304 -38.38 22.09 1.15
CA ILE A 304 -37.38 21.75 2.17
C ILE A 304 -37.57 20.32 2.68
N ILE A 305 -38.80 19.89 2.97
CA ILE A 305 -39.10 18.52 3.43
C ILE A 305 -38.75 17.50 2.35
N TYR A 306 -39.10 17.77 1.09
CA TYR A 306 -38.80 16.87 -0.03
C TYR A 306 -37.29 16.72 -0.23
N GLU A 307 -36.56 17.82 -0.24
CA GLU A 307 -35.11 17.82 -0.40
C GLU A 307 -34.42 17.16 0.80
N ALA A 308 -34.89 17.40 2.04
CA ALA A 308 -34.36 16.75 3.23
C ALA A 308 -34.59 15.23 3.22
N LYS A 309 -35.71 14.74 2.69
CA LYS A 309 -35.94 13.30 2.48
C LYS A 309 -34.97 12.71 1.44
N LEU A 310 -34.69 13.44 0.37
CA LEU A 310 -33.73 13.02 -0.64
C LEU A 310 -32.32 12.95 -0.05
N VAL A 311 -31.94 13.94 0.76
CA VAL A 311 -30.69 13.97 1.53
C VAL A 311 -30.62 12.79 2.51
N LYS A 312 -31.71 12.44 3.19
CA LYS A 312 -31.77 11.28 4.08
C LYS A 312 -31.49 9.96 3.34
N THR A 313 -32.11 9.77 2.18
CA THR A 313 -31.86 8.60 1.32
C THR A 313 -30.43 8.58 0.81
N ALA A 314 -29.90 9.72 0.36
CA ALA A 314 -28.53 9.85 -0.12
C ALA A 314 -27.49 9.58 0.99
N LEU A 315 -27.74 10.02 2.22
CA LEU A 315 -26.87 9.74 3.36
C LEU A 315 -26.82 8.24 3.66
N GLY A 316 -27.96 7.56 3.59
CA GLY A 316 -28.05 6.12 3.77
C GLY A 316 -27.32 5.31 2.69
N SER A 317 -27.14 5.84 1.48
CA SER A 317 -26.47 5.16 0.37
C SER A 317 -25.00 5.54 0.16
N SER A 318 -24.51 6.62 0.78
CA SER A 318 -23.21 7.22 0.44
C SER A 318 -22.04 6.80 1.33
N LEU A 319 -22.26 5.99 2.37
CA LEU A 319 -21.20 5.59 3.29
C LEU A 319 -20.89 4.08 3.21
N PRO A 320 -19.60 3.71 3.14
CA PRO A 320 -19.21 2.31 3.17
C PRO A 320 -19.60 1.70 4.52
N ILE A 321 -20.31 0.57 4.43
CA ILE A 321 -20.59 -0.33 5.54
C ILE A 321 -19.27 -1.02 5.91
N SER A 322 -18.35 -0.31 6.58
CA SER A 322 -17.19 -0.85 7.31
C SER A 322 -16.23 0.28 7.69
N TRP A 323 -16.45 0.87 8.86
CA TRP A 323 -15.34 1.41 9.66
C TRP A 323 -15.65 1.08 11.12
N SER A 324 -15.34 -0.15 11.53
CA SER A 324 -15.39 -0.52 12.94
C SER A 324 -14.27 0.23 13.66
N ALA A 325 -14.61 1.33 14.33
CA ALA A 325 -13.79 1.82 15.42
C ALA A 325 -14.08 0.93 16.64
N ASP A 326 -13.21 -0.06 16.84
CA ASP A 326 -13.12 -0.80 18.10
C ASP A 326 -13.10 0.20 19.26
N THR A 327 -14.20 0.19 19.99
CA THR A 327 -14.30 0.79 21.31
C THR A 327 -14.84 -0.30 22.20
N ASP A 328 -13.92 -1.10 22.72
CA ASP A 328 -14.14 -1.94 23.89
C ASP A 328 -14.58 -1.05 25.04
N VAL A 329 -15.89 -1.05 25.31
CA VAL A 329 -16.41 -0.77 26.64
C VAL A 329 -17.31 -1.95 26.98
N GLU A 330 -16.67 -2.89 27.65
CA GLU A 330 -17.22 -3.98 28.44
C GLU A 330 -18.33 -3.44 29.35
N PHE A 331 -19.59 -3.85 29.11
CA PHE A 331 -20.59 -3.98 30.17
C PHE A 331 -21.55 -5.12 29.83
N ASN A 332 -21.34 -6.20 30.58
CA ASN A 332 -22.20 -7.35 30.78
C ASN A 332 -23.48 -6.92 31.54
N ASP A 333 -24.68 -7.28 31.07
CA ASP A 333 -25.67 -7.97 31.91
C ASP A 333 -26.82 -8.60 31.09
N HIS A 334 -27.33 -9.69 31.64
CA HIS A 334 -28.30 -10.66 31.13
C HIS A 334 -29.64 -10.11 30.60
N SER A 335 -30.23 -10.81 29.62
CA SER A 335 -31.58 -11.39 29.76
C SER A 335 -31.92 -12.37 28.62
N ILE A 336 -32.21 -13.61 28.99
CA ILE A 336 -32.75 -14.67 28.13
C ILE A 336 -34.28 -14.54 28.07
N CYS A 337 -34.91 -14.61 26.88
CA CYS A 337 -36.13 -15.42 26.61
C CYS A 337 -36.70 -15.27 25.18
N ASN A 338 -36.45 -16.29 24.37
CA ASN A 338 -37.34 -17.12 23.52
C ASN A 338 -38.69 -16.62 22.94
N GLU A 339 -38.83 -16.99 21.65
CA GLU A 339 -40.01 -17.38 20.82
C GLU A 339 -40.49 -16.41 19.71
N PRO A 340 -41.00 -16.96 18.58
CA PRO A 340 -40.61 -16.52 17.23
C PRO A 340 -41.77 -15.91 16.42
N GLY A 341 -41.41 -15.10 15.42
CA GLY A 341 -42.31 -14.79 14.32
C GLY A 341 -42.12 -13.38 13.76
N HIS A 342 -41.43 -13.30 12.62
CA HIS A 342 -41.92 -12.76 11.34
C HIS A 342 -40.75 -12.14 10.55
N PHE A 343 -40.65 -12.53 9.29
CA PHE A 343 -39.65 -12.10 8.32
C PHE A 343 -39.36 -10.60 8.36
N SER A 344 -38.15 -10.25 8.80
CA SER A 344 -37.48 -8.99 8.44
C SER A 344 -35.98 -9.23 8.66
N GLY A 345 -35.20 -8.98 7.62
CA GLY A 345 -33.78 -9.34 7.57
C GLY A 345 -33.04 -8.93 8.84
N GLU A 346 -32.27 -9.87 9.38
CA GLU A 346 -31.29 -9.60 10.44
C GLU A 346 -30.38 -8.47 9.97
N THR A 347 -30.66 -7.26 10.46
CA THR A 347 -29.65 -6.22 10.49
C THR A 347 -28.64 -6.69 11.52
N SER A 348 -27.57 -7.32 11.05
CA SER A 348 -26.36 -7.52 11.85
C SER A 348 -26.14 -6.22 12.62
N HIS A 349 -25.96 -6.33 13.93
CA HIS A 349 -25.72 -5.22 14.83
C HIS A 349 -24.37 -4.57 14.50
N GLU A 350 -24.31 -3.92 13.35
CA GLU A 350 -23.24 -3.05 12.91
C GLU A 350 -23.30 -1.85 13.81
N LYS A 351 -22.21 -1.64 14.55
CA LYS A 351 -21.96 -0.43 15.31
C LYS A 351 -22.01 0.72 14.29
N ILE A 352 -23.18 1.35 14.17
CA ILE A 352 -23.39 2.49 13.27
C ILE A 352 -22.37 3.55 13.69
N ASP A 353 -21.56 4.01 12.74
CA ASP A 353 -20.57 5.06 12.99
C ASP A 353 -21.24 6.26 13.67
N SER A 354 -20.66 6.72 14.78
CA SER A 354 -21.11 7.90 15.52
C SER A 354 -21.31 9.13 14.61
N VAL A 355 -20.50 9.26 13.55
CA VAL A 355 -20.61 10.34 12.57
C VAL A 355 -21.83 10.15 11.66
N PHE A 356 -22.13 8.90 11.26
CA PHE A 356 -23.33 8.57 10.51
C PHE A 356 -24.59 8.81 11.35
N ALA A 357 -24.60 8.33 12.59
CA ALA A 357 -25.71 8.51 13.51
C ALA A 357 -26.03 10.00 13.70
N ALA A 358 -25.01 10.82 13.94
CA ALA A 358 -25.17 12.28 14.06
C ALA A 358 -25.64 12.93 12.76
N GLY A 359 -25.12 12.49 11.60
CA GLY A 359 -25.55 12.97 10.28
C GLY A 359 -27.02 12.70 10.00
N PHE A 360 -27.47 11.48 10.32
CA PHE A 360 -28.84 11.04 10.14
C PHE A 360 -29.79 11.76 11.10
N GLU A 361 -29.41 11.90 12.37
CA GLU A 361 -30.14 12.65 13.38
C GLU A 361 -30.34 14.12 12.98
N MET A 362 -29.31 14.78 12.44
CA MET A 362 -29.44 16.17 11.97
C MET A 362 -30.48 16.33 10.86
N VAL A 363 -30.56 15.39 9.93
CA VAL A 363 -31.53 15.42 8.82
C VAL A 363 -32.94 15.13 9.35
N GLU A 364 -33.08 14.21 10.29
CA GLU A 364 -34.37 13.92 10.94
C GLU A 364 -34.89 15.12 11.75
N LEU A 365 -34.02 15.78 12.51
CA LEU A 365 -34.36 17.01 13.23
C LEU A 365 -34.78 18.13 12.26
N LEU A 366 -34.13 18.24 11.11
CA LEU A 366 -34.49 19.21 10.07
C LEU A 366 -35.89 18.92 9.48
N ILE A 367 -36.19 17.65 9.19
CA ILE A 367 -37.51 17.23 8.69
C ILE A 367 -38.59 17.51 9.75
N LEU A 368 -38.33 17.15 11.01
CA LEU A 368 -39.25 17.38 12.13
C LEU A 368 -39.51 18.87 12.33
N ALA A 369 -38.46 19.70 12.34
CA ALA A 369 -38.58 21.14 12.48
C ALA A 369 -39.38 21.77 11.33
N ALA A 370 -39.20 21.29 10.10
CA ALA A 370 -39.98 21.73 8.95
C ALA A 370 -41.46 21.31 9.03
N GLN A 371 -41.75 20.11 9.53
CA GLN A 371 -43.12 19.65 9.79
C GLN A 371 -43.81 20.47 10.88
N ILE A 372 -43.14 20.74 12.00
CA ILE A 372 -43.66 21.61 13.06
C ILE A 372 -43.96 23.01 12.52
N LEU A 373 -43.07 23.56 11.69
CA LEU A 373 -43.28 24.85 11.06
C LEU A 373 -44.51 24.84 10.14
N LYS A 374 -44.66 23.78 9.33
CA LYS A 374 -45.84 23.57 8.47
C LYS A 374 -47.14 23.47 9.26
N ASP A 375 -47.14 22.76 10.39
CA ASP A 375 -48.31 22.58 11.25
C ASP A 375 -48.69 23.86 12.01
N ASN A 376 -47.72 24.72 12.33
CA ASN A 376 -48.00 26.03 12.91
C ASN A 376 -48.64 26.99 11.90
N MET A 377 -48.26 26.89 10.63
CA MET A 377 -48.86 27.69 9.57
C MET A 377 -50.31 27.32 9.29
N SER A 378 -50.68 26.04 9.36
CA SER A 378 -52.07 25.59 9.18
C SER A 378 -52.97 26.01 10.34
N LYS A 379 -52.45 26.07 11.57
CA LYS A 379 -53.17 26.54 12.76
C LYS A 379 -53.37 28.06 12.82
N THR A 380 -52.55 28.84 12.12
CA THR A 380 -52.63 30.32 12.08
C THR A 380 -53.55 30.80 10.95
N GLY A 381 -53.94 29.91 10.02
CA GLY A 381 -54.82 30.20 8.88
C GLY A 381 -56.27 29.71 9.03
N SER A 382 -56.64 29.14 10.19
CA SER A 382 -58.03 28.94 10.63
C SER A 382 -58.33 29.93 11.75
#